data_AF-A0A9D2S826-F1
#
_entry.id   AF-A0A9D2S826-F1
#
_cell.length_a   1.000
_cell.length_b   1.000
_cell.length_c   1.000
_cell.angle_alpha   90.00
_cell.angle_beta   90.00
_cell.angle_gamma   90.00
#
_symmetry.space_group_name_H-M   'P 1'
#
loop_
_entity.id
_entity.type
_entity.pdbx_description
1 polymer ?
#
loop_
_entity_poly.entity_id
_entity_poly.type
_entity_poly.pdbx_seq_one_letter_code
_entity_poly.pdbx_strand_id
1 'polypeptide(L)'
;MDFDFSTISLYVDKDENLIGIPCGESEKYGIADIDTVLLLKAPYSAKQAEDFIEKVFDACFTKKHNDESNISTIEKYTQKKGFVNATADLTLISLVKTKESYSIMPTFNDYEKGPLCIDDDERIVSLQYKEGELFEHIHDIIMVYMKANVFYKEQQIAQQNRKKKGETLQ
;
A
#
# COMPACT_ATOMS: atom_id res chain seq x y z
N MET A 1 4.07 -10.40 -22.60
CA MET A 1 4.43 -9.00 -22.32
C MET A 1 5.63 -9.08 -21.39
N ASP A 2 6.78 -8.53 -21.77
CA ASP A 2 7.96 -8.51 -20.89
C ASP A 2 7.88 -7.22 -20.06
N PHE A 3 7.65 -7.37 -18.75
CA PHE A 3 7.63 -6.24 -17.85
C PHE A 3 9.04 -5.99 -17.34
N ASP A 4 9.59 -4.81 -17.63
CA ASP A 4 10.91 -4.38 -17.13
C ASP A 4 10.90 -3.95 -15.66
N PHE A 5 9.75 -4.06 -15.01
CA PHE A 5 9.53 -3.72 -13.61
C PHE A 5 8.49 -4.64 -12.98
N SER A 6 8.50 -4.68 -11.65
CA SER A 6 7.46 -5.29 -10.82
C SER A 6 6.90 -4.23 -9.88
N THR A 7 5.63 -4.37 -9.48
CA THR A 7 5.03 -3.51 -8.45
C THR A 7 4.43 -4.36 -7.34
N ILE A 8 4.45 -3.84 -6.11
CA ILE A 8 3.78 -4.45 -4.97
C ILE A 8 2.99 -3.38 -4.22
N SER A 9 1.85 -3.80 -3.68
CA SER A 9 1.09 -3.01 -2.72
C SER A 9 1.51 -3.43 -1.31
N LEU A 10 2.21 -2.54 -0.59
CA LEU A 10 2.63 -2.77 0.79
C LEU A 10 1.71 -2.01 1.75
N TYR A 11 0.81 -2.73 2.42
CA TYR A 11 -0.06 -2.16 3.44
C TYR A 11 0.58 -2.30 4.82
N VAL A 12 0.37 -1.29 5.66
CA VAL A 12 0.80 -1.28 7.07
C VAL A 12 -0.41 -1.08 7.95
N ASP A 13 -0.60 -1.98 8.90
CA ASP A 13 -1.70 -1.90 9.86
C ASP A 13 -1.31 -1.09 11.12
N LYS A 14 -2.28 -0.90 12.01
CA LYS A 14 -2.11 -0.15 13.26
C LYS A 14 -1.06 -0.74 14.22
N ASP A 15 -0.74 -2.02 14.06
CA ASP A 15 0.23 -2.75 14.88
C ASP A 15 1.59 -2.82 14.14
N GLU A 16 1.75 -2.01 13.08
CA GLU A 16 2.93 -1.92 12.22
C GLU A 16 3.26 -3.23 11.50
N ASN A 17 2.29 -4.15 11.36
CA ASN A 17 2.51 -5.34 10.55
C ASN A 17 2.55 -4.96 9.06
N LEU A 18 3.45 -5.59 8.30
CA LEU A 18 3.55 -5.41 6.86
C LEU A 18 2.73 -6.49 6.14
N ILE A 19 1.85 -6.04 5.25
CA ILE A 19 1.00 -6.89 4.41
C ILE A 19 1.39 -6.60 2.95
N GLY A 20 2.07 -7.54 2.32
CA GLY A 20 2.52 -7.44 0.94
C GLY A 20 1.59 -8.15 -0.03
N ILE A 21 1.15 -7.44 -1.05
CA ILE A 21 0.36 -8.00 -2.15
C ILE A 21 1.17 -7.81 -3.46
N PRO A 22 1.66 -8.91 -4.06
CA PRO A 22 2.34 -8.83 -5.34
C PRO A 22 1.39 -8.54 -6.50
N CYS A 23 1.93 -8.07 -7.61
CA CYS A 23 1.18 -7.87 -8.85
C CYS A 23 1.33 -9.04 -9.84
N GLY A 24 0.49 -9.04 -10.86
CA GLY A 24 0.57 -9.94 -12.00
C GLY A 24 -0.05 -9.32 -13.25
N GLU A 25 0.08 -10.00 -14.38
CA GLU A 25 -0.52 -9.57 -15.64
C GLU A 25 -2.05 -9.53 -15.51
N SER A 26 -2.65 -8.43 -16.00
CA SER A 26 -4.10 -8.23 -16.11
C SER A 26 -4.44 -7.84 -17.55
N GLU A 27 -5.45 -8.48 -18.12
CA GLU A 27 -5.92 -8.16 -19.46
C GLU A 27 -6.69 -6.82 -19.48
N LYS A 28 -7.23 -6.39 -18.33
CA LYS A 28 -8.00 -5.15 -18.19
C LYS A 28 -7.14 -3.94 -17.80
N TYR A 29 -6.18 -4.16 -16.90
CA TYR A 29 -5.43 -3.10 -16.24
C TYR A 29 -3.93 -3.11 -16.61
N GLY A 30 -3.48 -4.08 -17.40
CA GLY A 30 -2.07 -4.32 -17.71
C GLY A 30 -1.36 -5.04 -16.57
N ILE A 31 -1.29 -4.41 -15.40
CA ILE A 31 -0.74 -4.98 -14.16
C ILE A 31 -1.70 -4.68 -13.01
N ALA A 32 -2.01 -5.69 -12.19
CA ALA A 32 -2.84 -5.52 -11.00
C ALA A 32 -2.46 -6.53 -9.90
N ASP A 33 -2.84 -6.20 -8.65
CA ASP A 33 -2.66 -7.05 -7.47
C ASP A 33 -3.21 -8.46 -7.70
N ILE A 34 -2.41 -9.50 -7.47
CA ILE A 34 -2.88 -10.89 -7.56
C ILE A 34 -3.49 -11.33 -6.23
N ASP A 35 -4.28 -12.42 -6.25
CA ASP A 35 -4.92 -13.00 -5.06
C ASP A 35 -3.89 -13.72 -4.14
N THR A 36 -2.76 -13.09 -3.83
CA THR A 36 -1.69 -13.57 -2.93
C THR A 36 -1.48 -12.52 -1.85
N VAL A 37 -1.38 -12.96 -0.60
CA VAL A 37 -1.08 -12.07 0.53
C VAL A 37 0.06 -12.66 1.34
N LEU A 38 1.06 -11.84 1.62
CA LEU A 38 2.20 -12.15 2.48
C LEU A 38 2.13 -11.24 3.71
N LEU A 39 2.47 -11.77 4.88
CA LEU A 39 2.42 -11.04 6.14
C LEU A 39 3.75 -11.16 6.89
N LEU A 40 4.27 -10.02 7.34
CA LEU A 40 5.33 -9.93 8.35
C LEU A 40 4.78 -9.20 9.56
N LYS A 41 4.80 -9.87 10.72
CA LYS A 41 4.33 -9.28 11.97
C LYS A 41 5.42 -8.49 12.68
N ALA A 42 5.07 -7.34 13.23
CA ALA A 42 5.96 -6.57 14.11
C ALA A 42 6.13 -7.28 15.48
N PRO A 43 7.26 -7.06 16.18
CA PRO A 43 8.44 -6.31 15.73
C PRO A 43 9.29 -7.13 14.76
N TYR A 44 9.95 -6.46 13.83
CA TYR A 44 10.91 -7.03 12.89
C TYR A 44 12.17 -6.16 12.81
N SER A 45 13.30 -6.76 12.44
CA SER A 45 14.52 -6.03 12.12
C SER A 45 14.45 -5.43 10.70
N ALA A 46 15.34 -4.48 10.42
CA ALA A 46 15.47 -3.89 9.09
C ALA A 46 15.68 -4.97 8.01
N LYS A 47 16.61 -5.90 8.28
CA LYS A 47 16.87 -7.04 7.40
C LYS A 47 15.64 -7.92 7.18
N GLN A 48 14.84 -8.20 8.21
CA GLN A 48 13.62 -9.00 8.06
C GLN A 48 12.58 -8.30 7.18
N ALA A 49 12.47 -6.97 7.28
CA ALA A 49 11.59 -6.19 6.43
C ALA A 49 12.07 -6.19 4.96
N GLU A 50 13.37 -5.99 4.72
CA GLU A 50 13.97 -6.03 3.38
C GLU A 50 13.83 -7.41 2.73
N ASP A 51 14.16 -8.48 3.46
CA ASP A 51 13.98 -9.87 3.00
C ASP A 51 12.50 -10.18 2.72
N PHE A 52 11.57 -9.61 3.51
CA PHE A 52 10.14 -9.72 3.26
C PHE A 52 9.73 -9.02 1.98
N ILE A 53 10.15 -7.77 1.76
CA ILE A 53 9.83 -6.99 0.54
C ILE A 53 10.31 -7.75 -0.71
N GLU A 54 11.53 -8.27 -0.67
CA GLU A 54 12.08 -9.09 -1.76
C GLU A 54 11.22 -10.33 -2.01
N LYS A 55 10.80 -11.02 -0.94
CA LYS A 55 9.89 -12.16 -1.05
C LYS A 55 8.54 -11.79 -1.67
N VAL A 56 8.04 -10.57 -1.44
CA VAL A 56 6.81 -10.10 -2.13
C VAL A 56 7.10 -9.89 -3.61
N PHE A 57 8.20 -9.22 -3.97
CA PHE A 57 8.59 -9.04 -5.37
C PHE A 57 8.83 -10.37 -6.11
N ASP A 58 9.44 -11.36 -5.46
CA ASP A 58 9.64 -12.70 -6.02
C ASP A 58 8.32 -13.43 -6.32
N ALA A 59 7.23 -13.02 -5.66
CA ALA A 59 5.89 -13.54 -5.91
C ALA A 59 5.14 -12.78 -7.02
N CYS A 60 5.72 -11.72 -7.59
CA CYS A 60 5.13 -11.03 -8.74
C CYS A 60 5.12 -11.94 -9.98
N PHE A 61 4.07 -11.83 -10.78
CA PHE A 61 3.87 -12.57 -12.04
C PHE A 61 3.87 -14.11 -11.92
N THR A 62 3.86 -14.69 -10.70
CA THR A 62 3.71 -16.13 -10.52
C THR A 62 2.32 -16.63 -10.90
N LYS A 63 1.35 -15.72 -11.01
CA LYS A 63 0.00 -15.93 -11.55
C LYS A 63 -0.53 -14.64 -12.17
N LYS A 64 -1.61 -14.77 -12.95
CA LYS A 64 -2.35 -13.63 -13.49
C LYS A 64 -3.26 -13.01 -12.43
N HIS A 65 -3.56 -11.72 -12.60
CA HIS A 65 -4.66 -11.08 -11.88
C HIS A 65 -5.98 -11.76 -12.22
N ASN A 66 -6.90 -11.78 -11.24
CA ASN A 66 -8.23 -12.32 -11.45
C ASN A 66 -9.16 -11.23 -12.02
N ASP A 67 -9.08 -11.02 -13.32
CA ASP A 67 -9.89 -10.02 -14.03
C ASP A 67 -11.41 -10.24 -13.91
N GLU A 68 -11.87 -11.44 -13.52
CA GLU A 68 -13.30 -11.73 -13.32
C GLU A 68 -13.83 -11.23 -11.97
N SER A 69 -12.93 -11.01 -10.99
CA SER A 69 -13.28 -10.57 -9.64
C SER A 69 -13.34 -9.06 -9.55
N ASN A 70 -14.50 -8.51 -9.18
CA ASN A 70 -14.63 -7.09 -8.83
C ASN A 70 -14.23 -6.79 -7.38
N ILE A 71 -13.78 -7.80 -6.64
CA ILE A 71 -13.33 -7.68 -5.25
C ILE A 71 -11.80 -7.71 -5.25
N SER A 72 -11.18 -6.67 -4.71
CA SER A 72 -9.73 -6.58 -4.59
C SER A 72 -9.15 -7.61 -3.60
N THR A 73 -7.87 -7.95 -3.75
CA THR A 73 -7.18 -8.86 -2.83
C THR A 73 -7.24 -8.36 -1.38
N ILE A 74 -7.09 -7.05 -1.17
CA ILE A 74 -7.13 -6.46 0.17
C ILE A 74 -8.54 -6.52 0.80
N GLU A 75 -9.60 -6.40 0.01
CA GLU A 75 -10.98 -6.65 0.49
C GLU A 75 -11.17 -8.10 0.92
N LYS A 76 -10.66 -9.06 0.15
CA LYS A 76 -10.71 -10.49 0.50
C LYS A 76 -9.94 -10.76 1.80
N TYR A 77 -8.77 -10.15 1.95
CA TYR A 77 -7.92 -10.30 3.13
C TYR A 77 -8.55 -9.71 4.39
N THR A 78 -9.01 -8.46 4.32
CA THR A 78 -9.59 -7.74 5.47
C THR A 78 -11.02 -8.15 5.77
N GLN A 79 -11.67 -8.87 4.85
CA GLN A 79 -13.09 -9.24 4.89
C GLN A 79 -14.03 -8.02 4.98
N LYS A 80 -13.53 -6.84 4.60
CA LYS A 80 -14.30 -5.60 4.53
C LYS A 80 -14.80 -5.40 3.11
N LYS A 81 -16.10 -5.11 2.97
CA LYS A 81 -16.71 -4.79 1.68
C LYS A 81 -16.32 -3.38 1.23
N GLY A 82 -15.85 -3.26 0.00
CA GLY A 82 -15.46 -2.01 -0.64
C GLY A 82 -13.98 -1.69 -0.38
N PHE A 83 -13.22 -1.45 -1.45
CA PHE A 83 -11.80 -1.11 -1.41
C PHE A 83 -11.48 -0.01 -0.38
N VAL A 84 -12.21 1.11 -0.43
CA VAL A 84 -12.05 2.24 0.49
C VAL A 84 -12.17 1.83 1.95
N ASN A 85 -13.12 0.96 2.27
CA ASN A 85 -13.33 0.49 3.64
C ASN A 85 -12.27 -0.55 4.06
N ALA A 86 -11.86 -1.41 3.13
CA ALA A 86 -10.77 -2.37 3.34
C ALA A 86 -9.45 -1.68 3.68
N THR A 87 -9.17 -0.56 3.04
CA THR A 87 -7.94 0.22 3.26
C THR A 87 -8.07 1.28 4.35
N ALA A 88 -9.26 1.59 4.87
CA ALA A 88 -9.53 2.75 5.74
C ALA A 88 -8.69 2.84 7.03
N ASP A 89 -8.15 1.72 7.49
CA ASP A 89 -7.31 1.62 8.70
C ASP A 89 -5.89 1.15 8.37
N LEU A 90 -5.52 1.18 7.10
CA LEU A 90 -4.22 0.77 6.58
C LEU A 90 -3.53 1.98 5.94
N THR A 91 -2.21 2.03 6.05
CA THR A 91 -1.38 2.91 5.21
C THR A 91 -0.85 2.09 4.05
N LEU A 92 -1.09 2.51 2.81
CA LEU A 92 -0.52 1.88 1.63
C LEU A 92 0.76 2.61 1.21
N ILE A 93 1.78 1.83 0.86
CA ILE A 93 2.97 2.28 0.17
C ILE A 93 3.05 1.47 -1.13
N SER A 94 3.09 2.15 -2.27
CA SER A 94 3.32 1.51 -3.56
C SER A 94 4.83 1.37 -3.75
N LEU A 95 5.31 0.16 -4.01
CA LEU A 95 6.72 -0.05 -4.35
C LEU A 95 6.86 -0.59 -5.76
N VAL A 96 7.69 0.05 -6.56
CA VAL A 96 8.05 -0.40 -7.90
C VAL A 96 9.52 -0.80 -7.91
N LYS A 97 9.84 -2.01 -8.35
CA LYS A 97 11.20 -2.49 -8.53
C LYS A 97 11.52 -2.57 -10.01
N THR A 98 12.57 -1.88 -10.42
CA THR A 98 13.14 -1.96 -11.78
C THR A 98 14.44 -2.76 -11.75
N LYS A 99 15.16 -2.81 -12.87
CA LYS A 99 16.50 -3.40 -12.96
C LYS A 99 17.57 -2.61 -12.18
N GLU A 100 17.28 -1.38 -11.76
CA GLU A 100 18.29 -0.46 -11.20
C GLU A 100 17.93 0.07 -9.81
N SER A 101 16.64 0.13 -9.47
CA SER A 101 16.17 0.76 -8.25
C SER A 101 14.80 0.26 -7.77
N TYR A 102 14.51 0.57 -6.51
CA TYR A 102 13.16 0.67 -5.96
C TYR A 102 12.70 2.12 -6.06
N SER A 103 11.45 2.31 -6.46
CA SER A 103 10.67 3.52 -6.22
C SER A 103 9.69 3.21 -5.09
N ILE A 104 9.66 4.08 -4.09
CA ILE A 104 8.84 3.96 -2.88
C ILE A 104 7.92 5.17 -2.86
N MET A 105 6.64 4.94 -3.14
CA MET A 105 5.65 5.99 -3.26
C MET A 105 4.64 5.90 -2.10
N PRO A 106 4.63 6.89 -1.19
CA PRO A 106 3.63 6.94 -0.13
C PRO A 106 2.24 7.22 -0.72
N THR A 107 1.22 6.88 0.07
CA THR A 107 -0.16 7.26 -0.23
C THR A 107 -0.80 7.96 0.96
N PHE A 108 -1.76 8.84 0.69
CA PHE A 108 -2.71 9.27 1.70
C PHE A 108 -4.04 8.57 1.47
N ASN A 109 -4.76 8.27 2.55
CA ASN A 109 -6.03 7.59 2.46
C ASN A 109 -7.18 8.60 2.36
N ASP A 110 -7.72 8.78 1.16
CA ASP A 110 -8.91 9.59 0.94
C ASP A 110 -10.17 8.84 1.38
N TYR A 111 -11.07 9.52 2.07
CA TYR A 111 -12.28 8.91 2.62
C TYR A 111 -13.25 8.39 1.55
N GLU A 112 -13.26 8.97 0.34
CA GLU A 112 -14.17 8.58 -0.73
C GLU A 112 -13.50 7.68 -1.77
N LYS A 113 -12.19 7.84 -1.96
CA LYS A 113 -11.43 7.18 -3.05
C LYS A 113 -10.46 6.11 -2.56
N GLY A 114 -10.17 6.05 -1.27
CA GLY A 114 -9.15 5.16 -0.71
C GLY A 114 -7.74 5.72 -0.91
N PRO A 115 -6.70 4.87 -0.95
CA PRO A 115 -5.31 5.31 -1.09
C PRO A 115 -5.07 6.05 -2.41
N LEU A 116 -4.49 7.24 -2.30
CA LEU A 116 -4.06 8.08 -3.42
C LEU A 116 -2.56 8.32 -3.33
N CYS A 117 -1.86 8.07 -4.43
CA CYS A 117 -0.41 8.22 -4.53
C CYS A 117 0.02 9.68 -4.29
N ILE A 118 1.16 9.85 -3.64
CA ILE A 118 1.80 11.15 -3.43
C ILE A 118 3.13 11.13 -4.17
N ASP A 119 3.07 11.44 -5.46
CA ASP A 119 4.23 11.38 -6.36
C ASP A 119 5.35 12.36 -5.92
N ASP A 120 4.98 13.47 -5.25
CA ASP A 120 5.93 14.50 -4.77
C ASP A 120 6.85 14.02 -3.63
N ASP A 121 6.53 12.92 -2.94
CA ASP A 121 7.39 12.30 -1.90
C ASP A 121 7.85 10.89 -2.30
N GLU A 122 7.96 10.64 -3.61
CA GLU A 122 8.60 9.44 -4.14
C GLU A 122 10.07 9.37 -3.70
N ARG A 123 10.49 8.20 -3.21
CA ARG A 123 11.88 7.93 -2.83
C ARG A 123 12.47 6.84 -3.73
N ILE A 124 13.62 7.15 -4.33
CA ILE A 124 14.34 6.21 -5.18
C ILE A 124 15.53 5.63 -4.41
N VAL A 125 15.60 4.31 -4.32
CA VAL A 125 16.68 3.57 -3.65
C VAL A 125 17.33 2.64 -4.68
N SER A 126 18.65 2.73 -4.88
CA SER A 126 19.36 1.84 -5.82
C SER A 126 19.29 0.38 -5.36
N LEU A 127 19.32 -0.60 -6.28
CA LEU A 127 19.45 -2.02 -5.89
C LEU A 127 20.78 -2.34 -5.16
N GLN A 128 21.79 -1.47 -5.24
CA GLN A 128 23.07 -1.59 -4.52
C GLN A 128 23.07 -0.85 -3.18
N TYR A 129 21.91 -0.79 -2.52
CA TYR A 129 21.73 -0.16 -1.21
C TYR A 129 22.46 -0.91 -0.09
N LYS A 130 22.77 -0.23 1.01
CA LYS A 130 23.33 -0.86 2.21
C LYS A 130 22.20 -1.51 3.03
N GLU A 131 22.48 -2.64 3.68
CA GLU A 131 21.50 -3.26 4.59
C GLU A 131 20.87 -2.22 5.55
N GLY A 132 19.55 -2.17 5.56
CA GLY A 132 18.74 -1.23 6.32
C GLY A 132 18.36 0.07 5.62
N GLU A 133 19.01 0.45 4.52
CA GLU A 133 18.73 1.70 3.80
C GLU A 133 17.34 1.69 3.15
N LEU A 134 16.95 0.57 2.50
CA LEU A 134 15.60 0.44 1.93
C LEU A 134 14.55 0.50 3.04
N PHE A 135 14.81 -0.21 4.14
CA PHE A 135 13.92 -0.19 5.29
C PHE A 135 13.79 1.21 5.91
N GLU A 136 14.87 1.98 6.03
CA GLU A 136 14.87 3.32 6.59
C GLU A 136 13.91 4.24 5.82
N HIS A 137 13.99 4.24 4.48
CA HIS A 137 13.09 5.04 3.65
C HIS A 137 11.62 4.64 3.80
N ILE A 138 11.33 3.34 3.88
CA ILE A 138 9.96 2.82 4.06
C ILE A 138 9.46 3.17 5.46
N HIS A 139 10.27 2.92 6.49
CA HIS A 139 9.92 3.19 7.87
C HIS A 139 9.65 4.68 8.12
N ASP A 140 10.47 5.57 7.56
CA ASP A 140 10.22 7.01 7.64
C ASP A 140 8.87 7.41 7.01
N ILE A 141 8.53 6.83 5.85
CA ILE A 141 7.21 7.00 5.23
C ILE A 141 6.12 6.48 6.17
N ILE A 142 6.27 5.29 6.74
CA ILE A 142 5.31 4.70 7.69
C ILE A 142 5.08 5.68 8.85
N MET A 143 6.14 6.19 9.47
CA MET A 143 6.06 7.05 10.63
C MET A 143 5.40 8.41 10.34
N VAL A 144 5.62 8.96 9.15
CA VAL A 144 4.99 10.21 8.71
C VAL A 144 3.52 9.96 8.36
N TYR A 145 3.24 8.99 7.50
CA TYR A 145 1.93 8.82 6.89
C TYR A 145 0.93 8.03 7.74
N MET A 146 1.36 7.14 8.64
CA MET A 146 0.46 6.59 9.65
C MET A 146 -0.11 7.70 10.54
N LYS A 147 0.74 8.62 11.01
CA LYS A 147 0.29 9.77 11.83
C LYS A 147 -0.55 10.74 11.02
N ALA A 148 -0.12 11.04 9.79
CA ALA A 148 -0.86 11.95 8.91
C ALA A 148 -2.24 11.39 8.54
N ASN A 149 -2.34 10.09 8.21
CA ASN A 149 -3.61 9.44 7.87
C ASN A 149 -4.62 9.53 9.03
N VAL A 150 -4.17 9.34 10.28
CA VAL A 150 -5.04 9.56 11.46
C VAL A 150 -5.53 11.01 11.51
N PHE A 151 -4.62 11.98 11.35
CA PHE A 151 -4.96 13.40 11.41
C PHE A 151 -5.92 13.85 10.30
N TYR A 152 -5.68 13.43 9.05
CA TYR A 152 -6.55 13.74 7.91
C TYR A 152 -7.95 13.13 8.09
N LYS A 153 -8.01 11.89 8.58
CA LYS A 153 -9.28 11.21 8.89
C LYS A 153 -10.08 11.98 9.95
N GLU A 154 -9.44 12.40 11.04
CA GLU A 154 -10.08 13.21 12.09
C GLU A 154 -10.62 14.54 11.56
N GLN A 155 -9.83 15.26 10.75
CA GLN A 155 -10.28 16.51 10.15
C GLN A 155 -11.48 16.33 9.23
N GLN A 156 -11.46 15.31 8.36
CA GLN A 156 -12.55 15.05 7.43
C GLN A 156 -13.83 14.61 8.16
N ILE A 157 -13.73 13.78 9.20
CA ILE A 157 -14.86 13.42 10.07
C ILE A 157 -15.45 14.68 10.75
N ALA A 158 -14.58 15.55 11.27
CA ALA A 158 -15.02 16.81 11.88
C ALA A 158 -15.75 17.72 10.89
N GLN A 159 -15.25 17.82 9.64
CA GLN A 159 -15.90 18.59 8.57
C GLN A 159 -17.27 17.99 8.18
N GLN A 160 -17.38 16.67 8.04
CA GLN A 160 -18.67 16.02 7.74
C GLN A 160 -19.68 16.20 8.88
N ASN A 161 -19.24 16.07 10.13
CA ASN A 161 -20.11 16.30 11.29
C ASN A 161 -20.62 17.74 11.35
N ARG A 162 -19.81 18.72 10.93
CA ARG A 162 -20.24 20.11 10.78
C ARG A 162 -21.26 20.28 9.66
N LYS A 163 -21.03 19.66 8.49
CA LYS A 163 -21.99 19.69 7.35
C LYS A 163 -23.35 19.09 7.74
N LYS A 164 -23.35 17.89 8.33
CA LYS A 164 -24.58 17.20 8.77
C LYS A 164 -25.37 18.02 9.81
N LYS A 165 -24.68 18.65 10.77
CA LYS A 165 -25.33 19.53 11.76
C LYS A 165 -25.90 20.81 11.13
N GLY A 166 -25.28 21.34 10.08
CA GLY A 166 -25.81 22.48 9.32
C GLY A 166 -27.05 22.13 8.48
N GLU A 167 -27.14 20.90 7.98
CA GLU A 167 -28.28 20.40 7.19
C GLU A 167 -29.50 20.02 8.05
N THR A 168 -29.33 19.77 9.35
CA THR A 168 -30.45 19.41 10.26
C THR A 168 -31.21 20.64 10.79
N LEU A 169 -30.85 21.85 10.35
CA LEU A 169 -31.44 23.14 10.79
C LEU A 169 -32.43 23.74 9.77
N GLN A 170 -32.94 22.94 8.82
CA GLN A 170 -34.02 23.35 7.91
C GLN A 170 -35.32 22.60 8.18
#